data_AF-A0AAI9G2Y9-F1
#
_entry.id   AF-A0AAI9G2Y9-F1
#
_cell.length_a   1.000
_cell.length_b   1.000
_cell.length_c   1.000
_cell.angle_alpha   90.00
_cell.angle_beta   90.00
_cell.angle_gamma   90.00
#
_symmetry.space_group_name_H-M   'P 1'
#
loop_
_entity.id
_entity.type
_entity.pdbx_description
1 polymer ?
#
loop_
_entity_poly.entity_id
_entity_poly.type
_entity_poly.pdbx_seq_one_letter_code
_entity_poly.pdbx_strand_id
1 'polypeptide(L)'
;MGLPQDLLKQARHLATKEKKRPQQANLRRAVSSAYYALFHLLSSEAASRITPLQPAGMAKVVQRALTHGDMKNAAKGIVLNPPARPYLMLLGAAGPVPADLAYVARTFVTLQEQRHSADYDVSKTFLKSQVLTQVKDVEDAFNKWAAVRMSPHANALLMAFFLWKPLSGR
;
A
#
# COMPACT_ATOMS: atom_id res chain seq x y z
N MET A 1 -5.82 -14.18 12.58
CA MET A 1 -5.53 -12.80 12.13
C MET A 1 -4.38 -12.88 11.14
N GLY A 2 -4.39 -12.13 10.04
CA GLY A 2 -3.35 -12.23 9.01
C GLY A 2 -2.19 -11.28 9.29
N LEU A 3 -1.03 -11.54 8.65
CA LEU A 3 0.15 -10.70 8.72
C LEU A 3 -0.14 -9.18 8.53
N PRO A 4 -0.99 -8.74 7.58
CA PRO A 4 -1.32 -7.33 7.42
C PRO A 4 -1.95 -6.70 8.68
N GLN A 5 -2.90 -7.38 9.31
CA GLN A 5 -3.57 -6.87 10.52
C GLN A 5 -2.63 -6.87 11.73
N ASP A 6 -1.77 -7.88 11.85
CA ASP A 6 -0.80 -7.96 12.95
C ASP A 6 0.23 -6.84 12.86
N LEU A 7 0.71 -6.52 11.64
CA LEU A 7 1.61 -5.39 11.40
C LEU A 7 0.96 -4.05 11.70
N LEU A 8 -0.32 -3.88 11.37
CA LEU A 8 -1.07 -2.65 11.68
C LEU A 8 -1.24 -2.47 13.19
N LYS A 9 -1.59 -3.55 13.91
CA LYS A 9 -1.64 -3.55 15.38
C LYS A 9 -0.28 -3.23 15.98
N GLN A 10 0.79 -3.82 15.44
CA GLN A 10 2.15 -3.55 15.89
C GLN A 10 2.54 -2.08 15.67
N ALA A 11 2.18 -1.49 14.53
CA ALA A 11 2.42 -0.08 14.24
C ALA A 11 1.76 0.82 15.29
N ARG A 12 0.49 0.57 15.62
CA ARG A 12 -0.23 1.30 16.67
C ARG A 12 0.41 1.14 18.03
N HIS A 13 0.78 -0.09 18.38
CA HIS A 13 1.45 -0.39 19.65
C HIS A 13 2.76 0.39 19.78
N LEU A 14 3.62 0.34 18.76
CA LEU A 14 4.90 1.07 18.73
C LEU A 14 4.70 2.59 18.81
N ALA A 15 3.74 3.16 18.07
CA ALA A 15 3.46 4.59 18.09
C ALA A 15 2.95 5.10 19.44
N THR A 16 2.35 4.23 20.26
CA THR A 16 1.77 4.57 21.56
C THR A 16 2.58 4.08 22.76
N LYS A 17 3.66 3.33 22.52
CA LYS A 17 4.45 2.63 23.55
C LYS A 17 4.88 3.55 24.68
N GLU A 18 5.43 4.72 24.36
CA GLU A 18 5.77 5.72 25.38
C GLU A 18 4.66 6.76 25.56
N LYS A 19 4.31 7.03 26.82
CA LYS A 19 3.27 8.02 27.17
C LYS A 19 3.71 9.47 26.90
N LYS A 20 4.95 9.84 27.27
CA LYS A 20 5.43 11.23 27.24
C LYS A 20 6.50 11.49 26.16
N ARG A 21 7.65 10.82 26.28
CA ARG A 21 8.81 11.03 25.40
C ARG A 21 8.95 9.85 24.43
N PRO A 22 8.33 9.92 23.23
CA PRO A 22 8.40 8.83 22.27
C PRO A 22 9.82 8.62 21.77
N GLN A 23 10.26 7.36 21.75
CA GLN A 23 11.56 7.02 21.18
C GLN A 23 11.46 7.08 19.66
N GLN A 24 12.42 7.75 19.01
CA GLN A 24 12.46 7.82 17.54
C GLN A 24 12.55 6.44 16.90
N ALA A 25 13.23 5.48 17.54
CA ALA A 25 13.27 4.09 17.08
C ALA A 25 11.87 3.47 16.97
N ASN A 26 11.02 3.64 18.00
CA ASN A 26 9.66 3.09 17.98
C ASN A 26 8.77 3.82 16.99
N LEU A 27 8.89 5.15 16.86
CA LEU A 27 8.15 5.92 15.87
C LEU A 27 8.52 5.53 14.43
N ARG A 28 9.81 5.43 14.11
CA ARG A 28 10.29 4.99 12.79
C ARG A 28 9.80 3.58 12.46
N ARG A 29 9.92 2.65 13.42
CA ARG A 29 9.40 1.29 13.25
C ARG A 29 7.88 1.25 13.09
N ALA A 30 7.14 2.12 13.77
CA ALA A 30 5.70 2.23 13.59
C ALA A 30 5.32 2.66 12.16
N VAL A 31 6.01 3.65 11.59
CA VAL A 31 5.82 4.08 10.20
C VAL A 31 6.10 2.92 9.24
N SER A 32 7.23 2.23 9.42
CA SER A 32 7.60 1.10 8.56
C SER A 32 6.60 -0.06 8.69
N SER A 33 6.17 -0.41 9.91
CA SER A 33 5.15 -1.45 10.14
C SER A 33 3.80 -1.08 9.52
N ALA A 34 3.36 0.18 9.61
CA ALA A 34 2.12 0.64 8.99
C ALA A 34 2.17 0.53 7.46
N TYR A 35 3.29 0.93 6.85
CA TYR A 35 3.51 0.73 5.42
C TYR A 35 3.48 -0.77 5.04
N TYR A 36 4.22 -1.61 5.76
CA TYR A 36 4.26 -3.05 5.46
C TYR A 36 2.90 -3.72 5.64
N ALA A 37 2.05 -3.24 6.55
CA ALA A 37 0.67 -3.71 6.68
C ALA A 37 -0.10 -3.51 5.36
N LEU A 38 -0.10 -2.29 4.81
CA LEU A 38 -0.80 -2.00 3.55
C LEU A 38 -0.14 -2.68 2.35
N PHE A 39 1.19 -2.76 2.32
CA PHE A 39 1.93 -3.50 1.30
C PHE A 39 1.54 -4.97 1.27
N HIS A 40 1.52 -5.66 2.41
CA HIS A 40 1.16 -7.08 2.46
C HIS A 40 -0.32 -7.31 2.16
N LEU A 41 -1.21 -6.40 2.54
CA LEU A 41 -2.62 -6.45 2.11
C LEU A 41 -2.72 -6.44 0.58
N LEU A 42 -2.20 -5.38 -0.06
CA LEU A 42 -2.37 -5.18 -1.50
C LEU A 42 -1.60 -6.18 -2.35
N SER A 43 -0.38 -6.56 -1.93
CA SER A 43 0.43 -7.55 -2.65
C SER A 43 -0.14 -8.97 -2.56
N SER A 44 -0.72 -9.35 -1.42
CA SER A 44 -1.39 -10.66 -1.29
C SER A 44 -2.68 -10.73 -2.11
N GLU A 45 -3.46 -9.64 -2.14
CA GLU A 45 -4.63 -9.50 -3.00
C GLU A 45 -4.27 -9.57 -4.49
N ALA A 46 -3.19 -8.90 -4.90
CA ALA A 46 -2.70 -8.94 -6.28
C ALA A 46 -2.24 -10.34 -6.68
N ALA A 47 -1.43 -10.99 -5.85
CA ALA A 47 -0.94 -12.34 -6.10
C ALA A 47 -2.09 -13.35 -6.20
N SER A 48 -3.03 -13.30 -5.27
CA SER A 48 -4.21 -14.19 -5.26
C SER A 48 -5.07 -14.02 -6.51
N ARG A 49 -5.13 -12.81 -7.07
CA ARG A 49 -5.93 -12.49 -8.26
C ARG A 49 -5.44 -13.19 -9.52
N ILE A 50 -4.12 -13.39 -9.67
CA ILE A 50 -3.50 -14.04 -10.84
C ILE A 50 -3.10 -15.49 -10.59
N THR A 51 -3.34 -16.00 -9.38
CA THR A 51 -3.09 -17.41 -9.03
C THR A 51 -4.37 -18.14 -8.60
N PRO A 52 -5.51 -18.03 -9.34
CA PRO A 52 -6.66 -18.85 -9.03
C PRO A 52 -6.33 -20.32 -9.29
N LEU A 53 -6.73 -21.21 -8.38
CA LEU A 53 -6.62 -22.68 -8.53
C LEU A 53 -5.18 -23.19 -8.75
N GLN A 54 -4.19 -22.59 -8.08
CA GLN A 54 -2.78 -22.94 -8.24
C GLN A 54 -2.29 -23.97 -7.20
N PRO A 55 -1.15 -24.64 -7.45
CA PRO A 55 -0.46 -25.44 -6.44
C PRO A 55 -0.19 -24.64 -5.16
N ALA A 56 -0.25 -25.33 -4.02
CA ALA A 56 0.00 -24.73 -2.72
C ALA A 56 1.34 -23.96 -2.71
N GLY A 57 1.30 -22.68 -2.38
CA GLY A 57 2.49 -21.83 -2.24
C GLY A 57 2.82 -20.94 -3.44
N MET A 58 2.25 -21.14 -4.63
CA MET A 58 2.52 -20.29 -5.79
C MET A 58 2.20 -18.81 -5.53
N ALA A 59 1.07 -18.52 -4.87
CA ALA A 59 0.69 -17.15 -4.50
C ALA A 59 1.77 -16.44 -3.66
N LYS A 60 2.49 -17.16 -2.79
CA LYS A 60 3.59 -16.60 -1.99
C LYS A 60 4.79 -16.24 -2.85
N VAL A 61 5.11 -17.05 -3.85
CA VAL A 61 6.18 -16.78 -4.82
C VAL A 61 5.84 -15.54 -5.64
N VAL A 62 4.61 -15.47 -6.16
CA VAL A 62 4.10 -14.32 -6.93
C VAL A 62 4.09 -13.05 -6.09
N GLN A 63 3.62 -13.12 -4.83
CA GLN A 63 3.63 -11.96 -3.93
C GLN A 63 5.05 -11.41 -3.73
N ARG A 64 6.06 -12.27 -3.60
CA ARG A 64 7.47 -11.86 -3.43
C ARG A 64 8.07 -11.22 -4.67
N ALA A 65 7.52 -11.45 -5.86
CA ALA A 65 8.00 -10.85 -7.10
C ALA A 65 7.58 -9.37 -7.23
N LEU A 66 6.56 -8.93 -6.48
CA LEU A 66 6.13 -7.54 -6.46
C LEU A 66 7.18 -6.65 -5.79
N THR A 67 7.54 -5.57 -6.47
CA THR A 67 8.49 -4.58 -5.93
C THR A 67 7.75 -3.37 -5.36
N HIS A 68 8.31 -2.77 -4.32
CA HIS A 68 7.77 -1.53 -3.74
C HIS A 68 7.70 -0.39 -4.77
N GLY A 69 8.69 -0.30 -5.67
CA GLY A 69 8.78 0.74 -6.69
C GLY A 69 7.67 0.63 -7.74
N ASP A 70 7.44 -0.57 -8.28
CA ASP A 70 6.41 -0.79 -9.29
C ASP A 70 5.01 -0.57 -8.70
N MET A 71 4.77 -1.07 -7.49
CA MET A 71 3.50 -0.82 -6.78
C MET A 71 3.27 0.66 -6.50
N LYS A 72 4.31 1.40 -6.05
CA LYS A 72 4.21 2.84 -5.80
C LYS A 72 3.87 3.59 -7.08
N ASN A 73 4.53 3.28 -8.19
CA ASN A 73 4.30 3.98 -9.45
C ASN A 73 2.90 3.71 -10.01
N ALA A 74 2.41 2.47 -9.94
CA ALA A 74 1.04 2.14 -10.29
C ALA A 74 0.01 2.88 -9.42
N ALA A 75 0.20 2.89 -8.10
CA ALA A 75 -0.65 3.65 -7.18
C ALA A 75 -0.60 5.17 -7.42
N LYS A 76 0.57 5.71 -7.80
CA LYS A 76 0.69 7.10 -8.22
C LYS A 76 -0.04 7.37 -9.53
N GLY A 77 0.06 6.46 -10.49
CA GLY A 77 -0.52 6.60 -11.82
C GLY A 77 -2.05 6.66 -11.82
N ILE A 78 -2.72 5.83 -11.00
CA ILE A 78 -4.18 5.81 -10.93
C ILE A 78 -4.77 7.12 -10.37
N VAL A 79 -4.05 7.83 -9.50
CA VAL A 79 -4.55 9.05 -8.84
C VAL A 79 -4.23 10.35 -9.58
N LEU A 80 -3.62 10.26 -10.76
CA LEU A 80 -3.44 11.38 -11.68
C LEU A 80 -4.79 11.78 -12.31
N ASN A 81 -4.84 13.00 -12.85
CA ASN A 81 -5.98 13.49 -13.60
C ASN A 81 -5.52 13.99 -15.00
N PRO A 82 -5.74 13.21 -16.07
CA PRO A 82 -6.34 11.86 -16.09
C PRO A 82 -5.40 10.78 -15.51
N PRO A 83 -5.92 9.58 -15.16
CA PRO A 83 -5.09 8.45 -14.75
C PRO A 83 -4.03 8.08 -15.80
N ALA A 84 -2.90 7.53 -15.35
CA ALA A 84 -1.80 7.16 -16.23
C ALA A 84 -2.19 6.07 -17.24
N ARG A 85 -1.58 6.13 -18.43
CA ARG A 85 -1.84 5.20 -19.54
C ARG A 85 -1.80 3.71 -19.16
N PRO A 86 -0.83 3.18 -18.37
CA PRO A 86 -0.85 1.78 -17.96
C PRO A 86 -2.15 1.36 -17.26
N TYR A 87 -2.69 2.22 -16.41
CA TYR A 87 -3.94 1.97 -15.72
C TYR A 87 -5.13 2.00 -16.68
N LEU A 88 -5.17 3.00 -17.57
CA LEU A 88 -6.24 3.13 -18.58
C LEU A 88 -6.26 1.94 -19.56
N MET A 89 -5.09 1.42 -19.95
CA MET A 89 -5.00 0.23 -20.81
C MET A 89 -5.63 -1.02 -20.15
N LEU A 90 -5.50 -1.15 -18.83
CA LEU A 90 -6.02 -2.30 -18.08
C LEU A 90 -7.50 -2.14 -17.73
N LEU A 91 -7.95 -0.91 -17.51
CA LEU A 91 -9.33 -0.61 -17.14
C LEU A 91 -10.26 -0.52 -18.35
N GLY A 92 -9.75 -0.02 -19.49
CA GLY A 92 -10.57 0.35 -20.64
C GLY A 92 -11.49 1.54 -20.34
N ALA A 93 -12.71 1.51 -20.86
CA ALA A 93 -13.71 2.56 -20.72
C ALA A 93 -14.52 2.45 -19.41
N ALA A 94 -13.86 2.41 -18.27
CA ALA A 94 -14.56 2.56 -16.99
C ALA A 94 -14.45 4.01 -16.50
N GLY A 95 -15.52 4.50 -15.85
CA GLY A 95 -15.66 5.88 -15.38
C GLY A 95 -14.62 6.33 -14.35
N PRO A 96 -14.86 7.45 -13.64
CA PRO A 96 -13.86 8.04 -12.75
C PRO A 96 -13.39 7.05 -11.67
N VAL A 97 -12.13 7.17 -11.25
CA VAL A 97 -11.56 6.34 -10.18
C VAL A 97 -12.36 6.55 -8.89
N PRO A 98 -12.91 5.48 -8.26
CA PRO A 98 -13.65 5.61 -7.01
C PRO A 98 -12.83 6.31 -5.92
N ALA A 99 -13.45 7.22 -5.17
CA ALA A 99 -12.79 8.01 -4.14
C ALA A 99 -12.06 7.14 -3.09
N ASP A 100 -12.67 6.03 -2.70
CA ASP A 100 -12.09 5.07 -1.76
C ASP A 100 -10.84 4.39 -2.32
N LEU A 101 -10.84 4.01 -3.60
CA LEU A 101 -9.65 3.44 -4.23
C LEU A 101 -8.53 4.49 -4.37
N ALA A 102 -8.90 5.73 -4.72
CA ALA A 102 -7.96 6.82 -4.82
C ALA A 102 -7.33 7.17 -3.45
N TYR A 103 -8.10 7.04 -2.36
CA TYR A 103 -7.58 7.17 -0.99
C TYR A 103 -6.55 6.08 -0.70
N VAL A 104 -6.89 4.80 -0.94
CA VAL A 104 -5.96 3.67 -0.74
C VAL A 104 -4.66 3.88 -1.50
N ALA A 105 -4.75 4.28 -2.77
CA ALA A 105 -3.58 4.52 -3.61
C ALA A 105 -2.72 5.71 -3.13
N ARG A 106 -3.34 6.82 -2.73
CA ARG A 106 -2.62 7.97 -2.14
C ARG A 106 -1.92 7.58 -0.84
N THR A 107 -2.62 6.92 0.07
CA THR A 107 -2.05 6.43 1.34
C THR A 107 -0.86 5.52 1.08
N PHE A 108 -0.94 4.61 0.11
CA PHE A 108 0.16 3.73 -0.26
C PHE A 108 1.41 4.51 -0.73
N VAL A 109 1.23 5.49 -1.62
CA VAL A 109 2.33 6.32 -2.13
C VAL A 109 3.00 7.10 -1.00
N THR A 110 2.20 7.78 -0.16
CA THR A 110 2.69 8.55 0.97
C THR A 110 3.45 7.66 1.96
N LEU A 111 2.90 6.52 2.35
CA LEU A 111 3.53 5.63 3.34
C LEU A 111 4.80 4.98 2.81
N GLN A 112 4.92 4.69 1.51
CA GLN A 112 6.18 4.21 0.94
C GLN A 112 7.29 5.27 1.04
N GLU A 113 6.96 6.55 0.84
CA GLU A 113 7.92 7.66 1.02
C GLU A 113 8.28 7.85 2.49
N GLN A 114 7.29 7.86 3.37
CA GLN A 114 7.50 7.98 4.82
C GLN A 114 8.33 6.82 5.37
N ARG A 115 8.09 5.59 4.88
CA ARG A 115 8.90 4.41 5.23
C ARG A 115 10.34 4.56 4.77
N HIS A 116 10.59 5.09 3.57
CA HIS A 116 11.95 5.34 3.11
C HIS A 116 12.68 6.35 4.01
N SER A 117 12.03 7.47 4.36
CA SER A 117 12.60 8.43 5.33
C SER A 117 12.80 7.82 6.72
N ALA A 118 11.85 7.00 7.20
CA ALA A 118 11.93 6.36 8.51
C ALA A 118 13.10 5.37 8.62
N ASP A 119 13.40 4.65 7.55
CA ASP A 119 14.44 3.62 7.54
C ASP A 119 15.83 4.16 7.17
N TYR A 120 15.92 5.18 6.30
CA TYR A 120 17.20 5.60 5.70
C TYR A 120 17.62 7.04 6.01
N ASP A 121 16.69 7.96 6.27
CA ASP A 121 17.04 9.34 6.60
C ASP A 121 17.31 9.46 8.10
N VAL A 122 18.58 9.41 8.47
CA VAL A 122 19.03 9.51 9.87
C VAL A 122 18.84 10.91 10.48
N SER A 123 18.64 11.93 9.65
CA SER A 123 18.40 13.31 10.10
C SER A 123 16.93 13.58 10.43
N LYS A 124 16.01 12.78 9.89
CA LYS A 124 14.57 12.96 10.09
C LYS A 124 14.16 12.75 11.55
N THR A 125 13.30 13.61 12.06
CA THR A 125 12.59 13.39 13.33
C THR A 125 11.10 13.23 13.05
N PHE A 126 10.48 12.26 13.71
CA PHE A 126 9.05 11.98 13.60
C PHE A 126 8.33 12.45 14.87
N LEU A 127 7.18 13.10 14.67
CA LEU A 127 6.26 13.45 15.74
C LEU A 127 5.29 12.29 15.99
N LYS A 128 5.00 11.99 17.26
CA LYS A 128 4.03 10.95 17.62
C LYS A 128 2.66 11.19 16.99
N SER A 129 2.19 12.43 16.97
CA SER A 129 0.91 12.81 16.33
C SER A 129 0.91 12.48 14.84
N GLN A 130 1.96 12.83 14.12
CA GLN A 130 2.11 12.52 12.70
C GLN A 130 2.10 11.02 12.44
N VAL A 131 2.84 10.23 13.23
CA VAL A 131 2.87 8.77 13.09
C VAL A 131 1.51 8.16 13.40
N LEU A 132 0.79 8.64 14.42
CA LEU A 132 -0.56 8.16 14.72
C LEU A 132 -1.56 8.48 13.59
N THR A 133 -1.43 9.65 12.95
CA THR A 133 -2.22 9.97 11.75
C THR A 133 -1.92 8.98 10.63
N GLN A 134 -0.64 8.69 10.35
CA GLN A 134 -0.26 7.72 9.31
C GLN A 134 -0.77 6.31 9.61
N VAL A 135 -0.75 5.87 10.87
CA VAL A 135 -1.33 4.59 11.29
C VAL A 135 -2.84 4.59 11.05
N LYS A 136 -3.54 5.67 11.42
CA LYS A 136 -4.98 5.82 11.17
C LYS A 136 -5.29 5.82 9.67
N ASP A 137 -4.48 6.47 8.84
CA ASP A 137 -4.67 6.49 7.38
C ASP A 137 -4.60 5.07 6.80
N VAL A 138 -3.74 4.21 7.35
CA VAL A 138 -3.67 2.79 6.97
C VAL A 138 -4.89 2.01 7.49
N GLU A 139 -5.36 2.27 8.72
CA GLU A 139 -6.63 1.70 9.23
C GLU A 139 -7.80 2.04 8.30
N ASP A 140 -7.92 3.31 7.89
CA ASP A 140 -8.95 3.78 6.96
C ASP A 140 -8.77 3.19 5.56
N ALA A 141 -7.53 3.05 5.08
CA ALA A 141 -7.24 2.40 3.80
C ALA A 141 -7.65 0.92 3.78
N PHE A 142 -7.49 0.18 4.90
CA PHE A 142 -7.98 -1.20 5.01
C PHE A 142 -9.49 -1.28 4.84
N ASN A 143 -10.23 -0.40 5.52
CA ASN A 143 -11.69 -0.34 5.44
C ASN A 143 -12.17 0.04 4.03
N LYS A 144 -11.57 1.07 3.44
CA LYS A 144 -11.89 1.53 2.09
C LYS A 144 -11.55 0.49 1.04
N TRP A 145 -10.41 -0.20 1.19
CA TRP A 145 -10.05 -1.32 0.32
C TRP A 145 -11.11 -2.42 0.37
N ALA A 146 -11.57 -2.81 1.56
CA ALA A 146 -12.61 -3.83 1.71
C ALA A 146 -13.90 -3.48 0.94
N ALA A 147 -14.26 -2.20 0.88
CA ALA A 147 -15.43 -1.71 0.14
C ALA A 147 -15.25 -1.76 -1.40
N VAL A 148 -14.03 -1.58 -1.91
CA VAL A 148 -13.78 -1.43 -3.36
C VAL A 148 -13.06 -2.61 -4.02
N ARG A 149 -12.53 -3.59 -3.27
CA ARG A 149 -11.64 -4.67 -3.76
C ARG A 149 -12.23 -5.60 -4.84
N MET A 150 -13.55 -5.56 -5.03
CA MET A 150 -14.26 -6.33 -6.06
C MET A 150 -14.58 -5.50 -7.31
N SER A 151 -14.22 -4.21 -7.34
CA SER A 151 -14.47 -3.34 -8.49
C SER A 151 -13.50 -3.61 -9.67
N PRO A 152 -13.91 -3.30 -10.92
CA PRO A 152 -13.00 -3.29 -12.07
C PRO A 152 -11.79 -2.39 -11.85
N HIS A 153 -11.99 -1.21 -11.24
CA HIS A 153 -10.91 -0.27 -10.93
C HIS A 153 -9.86 -0.86 -9.98
N ALA A 154 -10.30 -1.60 -8.95
CA ALA A 154 -9.39 -2.29 -8.04
C ALA A 154 -8.62 -3.40 -8.77
N ASN A 155 -9.29 -4.17 -9.63
CA ASN A 155 -8.62 -5.20 -10.42
C ASN A 155 -7.54 -4.61 -11.35
N ALA A 156 -7.85 -3.50 -12.03
CA ALA A 156 -6.89 -2.79 -12.88
C ALA A 156 -5.67 -2.29 -12.08
N LEU A 157 -5.86 -1.79 -10.85
CA LEU A 157 -4.76 -1.41 -9.97
C LEU A 157 -3.88 -2.61 -9.60
N LEU A 158 -4.48 -3.74 -9.21
CA LEU A 158 -3.75 -4.95 -8.85
C LEU A 158 -2.94 -5.50 -10.04
N MET A 159 -3.51 -5.48 -11.24
CA MET A 159 -2.77 -5.86 -12.46
C MET A 159 -1.64 -4.89 -12.78
N ALA A 160 -1.86 -3.59 -12.58
CA ALA A 160 -0.84 -2.57 -12.79
C ALA A 160 0.37 -2.74 -11.86
N PHE A 161 0.23 -3.36 -10.68
CA PHE A 161 1.37 -3.68 -9.82
C PHE A 161 2.39 -4.62 -10.47
N PHE A 162 1.94 -5.55 -11.32
CA PHE A 162 2.82 -6.44 -12.08
C PHE A 162 3.28 -5.80 -13.40
N LEU A 163 2.39 -5.02 -14.03
CA LEU A 163 2.54 -4.61 -15.42
C LEU A 163 2.97 -3.15 -15.59
N TRP A 164 3.27 -2.42 -14.50
CA TRP A 164 3.62 -1.00 -14.59
C TRP A 164 4.77 -0.74 -15.58
N LYS A 165 5.95 -1.33 -15.34
CA LYS A 165 7.13 -1.17 -16.21
C LYS A 165 6.87 -1.51 -17.67
N PRO A 166 6.36 -2.72 -18.02
CA PRO A 166 6.16 -3.08 -19.42
C PRO A 166 5.08 -2.24 -20.12
N LEU A 167 4.13 -1.65 -19.39
CA LEU A 167 3.11 -0.78 -19.96
C LEU A 167 3.53 0.70 -20.00
N SER A 168 4.43 1.16 -19.14
CA SER A 168 4.93 2.55 -19.13
C SER A 168 5.84 2.87 -20.31
N GLY A 169 6.51 1.87 -20.88
CA GLY A 169 7.41 2.04 -22.04
C GLY A 169 6.74 1.89 -23.41
N ARG A 170 5.42 1.68 -23.45
CA ARG A 170 4.61 1.58 -24.68
C ARG A 170 3.82 2.86 -24.89
#